data_AF-A0A0P9D912-F1
#
_entry.id   AF-A0A0P9D912-F1
#
_cell.length_a   1.000
_cell.length_b   1.000
_cell.length_c   1.000
_cell.angle_alpha   90.00
_cell.angle_beta   90.00
_cell.angle_gamma   90.00
#
_symmetry.space_group_name_H-M   'P 1'
#
loop_
_entity.id
_entity.type
_entity.pdbx_description
1 polymer ?
#
loop_
_entity_poly.entity_id
_entity_poly.type
_entity_poly.pdbx_seq_one_letter_code
_entity_poly.pdbx_strand_id
1 'polypeptide(L)' 'ELFVWQGHHHVIADVLDRWRVDEGWWRWHVWREYFKVVTSTGLLTLIYHDVPSNTWRLQRVYD' A
#
# COMPACT_ATOMS: atom_id res chain seq x y z
N GLU A 1 5.79 -8.91 7.53
CA GLU A 1 5.57 -7.46 7.85
C GLU A 1 4.16 -7.27 8.39
N LEU A 2 3.86 -6.13 9.03
CA LEU A 2 2.52 -5.81 9.52
C LEU A 2 2.15 -4.37 9.21
N PHE A 3 0.85 -4.07 9.10
CA PHE A 3 0.33 -2.71 9.05
C PHE A 3 -0.80 -2.51 10.05
N VAL A 4 -1.06 -1.26 10.45
CA VAL A 4 -2.18 -0.90 11.34
C VAL A 4 -3.30 -0.29 10.52
N TRP A 5 -4.51 -0.83 10.65
CA TRP A 5 -5.72 -0.28 10.04
C TRP A 5 -6.90 -0.42 11.01
N GLN A 6 -7.69 0.64 11.15
CA GLN A 6 -8.80 0.71 12.11
C GLN A 6 -8.41 0.29 13.55
N GLY A 7 -7.19 0.60 13.97
CA GLY A 7 -6.67 0.24 15.30
C GLY A 7 -6.25 -1.23 15.44
N HIS A 8 -6.34 -2.04 14.39
CA HIS A 8 -5.94 -3.44 14.39
C HIS A 8 -4.63 -3.65 13.62
N HIS A 9 -3.80 -4.58 14.12
CA HIS A 9 -2.59 -5.01 13.46
C HIS A 9 -2.94 -6.13 12.47
N HIS A 10 -2.58 -5.93 11.21
CA HIS A 10 -2.74 -6.91 10.14
C HIS A 10 -1.38 -7.43 9.73
N VAL A 11 -1.15 -8.73 9.92
CA VAL A 11 0.07 -9.38 9.44
C VAL A 11 -0.10 -9.64 7.95
N ILE A 12 0.88 -9.20 7.15
CA ILE A 12 0.94 -9.50 5.72
C ILE A 12 1.36 -10.96 5.58
N ALA A 13 0.51 -11.77 4.94
CA ALA A 13 0.79 -13.16 4.62
C ALA A 13 1.46 -13.30 3.25
N ASP A 14 1.00 -12.54 2.26
CA ASP A 14 1.57 -12.59 0.91
C ASP A 14 1.47 -11.24 0.18
N VAL A 15 2.38 -11.01 -0.76
CA VAL A 15 2.39 -9.86 -1.68
C VAL A 15 2.08 -10.38 -3.07
N LEU A 16 0.86 -10.16 -3.53
CA LEU A 16 0.37 -10.65 -4.81
C LEU A 16 0.90 -9.86 -6.00
N ASP A 17 1.13 -8.55 -5.81
CA ASP A 17 1.64 -7.67 -6.84
C ASP A 17 2.34 -6.44 -6.25
N ARG A 18 3.32 -5.91 -6.98
CA ARG A 18 4.07 -4.69 -6.64
C ARG A 18 4.36 -3.90 -7.91
N TRP A 19 3.99 -2.63 -7.91
CA TRP A 19 4.31 -1.73 -9.01
C TRP A 19 4.61 -0.32 -8.54
N ARG A 20 5.31 0.45 -9.36
CA ARG A 20 5.66 1.84 -9.10
C ARG A 20 4.91 2.76 -10.05
N VAL A 21 4.42 3.86 -9.51
CA VAL A 21 3.92 5.00 -10.25
C VAL A 21 4.86 6.17 -9.98
N ASP A 22 5.43 6.72 -11.03
CA ASP A 22 6.30 7.91 -10.99
C ASP A 22 5.86 8.84 -12.13
N GLU A 23 5.01 9.80 -11.79
CA GLU A 23 4.30 10.66 -12.74
C GLU A 23 4.34 12.12 -12.31
N GLY A 24 4.08 13.04 -13.24
CA GLY A 24 3.91 14.47 -12.91
C GLY A 24 5.20 15.17 -12.45
N TRP A 25 6.38 14.64 -12.80
CA TRP A 25 7.70 15.14 -12.39
C TRP A 25 7.97 16.61 -12.75
N TRP A 26 7.18 17.23 -13.65
CA TRP A 26 7.29 18.65 -14.00
C TRP A 26 6.24 19.57 -13.33
N ARG A 27 5.29 19.03 -12.54
CA ARG A 27 4.21 19.84 -11.90
C ARG A 27 3.78 19.29 -10.55
N TRP A 28 3.13 18.13 -10.54
CA TRP A 28 2.57 17.49 -9.36
C TRP A 28 3.16 16.10 -9.26
N HIS A 29 4.39 16.03 -8.74
CA HIS A 29 5.13 14.77 -8.70
C HIS A 29 4.40 13.77 -7.81
N VAL A 30 3.92 12.69 -8.43
CA VAL A 30 3.32 11.54 -7.77
C VAL A 30 4.32 10.40 -7.88
N TRP A 31 4.96 10.07 -6.76
CA TRP A 31 5.89 8.96 -6.70
C TRP A 31 5.46 7.99 -5.60
N ARG A 32 4.87 6.87 -6.02
CA ARG A 32 4.26 5.88 -5.13
C ARG A 32 4.71 4.48 -5.50
N GLU A 33 4.90 3.66 -4.49
CA GLU A 33 5.07 2.22 -4.65
C GLU A 33 3.85 1.50 -4.08
N TYR A 34 3.14 0.79 -4.94
CA TYR A 34 1.90 0.08 -4.61
C TYR A 34 2.18 -1.39 -4.32
N PHE A 35 1.42 -1.94 -3.38
CA PHE A 35 1.47 -3.34 -3.00
C PHE A 35 0.05 -3.87 -2.87
N LYS A 36 -0.26 -4.92 -3.62
CA LYS A 36 -1.47 -5.71 -3.43
C LYS A 36 -1.12 -6.87 -2.51
N VAL A 37 -1.68 -6.88 -1.30
CA VAL A 37 -1.32 -7.83 -0.25
C VAL A 37 -2.53 -8.61 0.24
N VAL A 38 -2.29 -9.83 0.70
CA VAL A 38 -3.27 -10.58 1.50
C VAL A 38 -2.77 -10.66 2.94
N THR A 39 -3.66 -10.43 3.90
CA THR A 39 -3.32 -10.58 5.32
C THR A 39 -3.46 -12.03 5.77
N SER A 40 -2.90 -12.37 6.94
CA SER A 40 -3.08 -13.69 7.57
C SER A 40 -4.55 -14.03 7.88
N THR A 41 -5.43 -13.04 7.91
CA THR A 41 -6.88 -13.22 8.09
C THR A 41 -7.63 -13.32 6.76
N GLY A 42 -6.93 -13.36 5.63
CA GLY A 42 -7.52 -13.42 4.29
C GLY A 42 -7.99 -12.08 3.72
N LEU A 43 -7.70 -10.95 4.37
CA LEU A 43 -8.10 -9.64 3.88
C LEU A 43 -7.25 -9.25 2.67
N LEU A 44 -7.89 -9.00 1.53
CA LEU A 44 -7.21 -8.50 0.33
C LEU A 44 -7.18 -6.97 0.36
N THR A 45 -5.99 -6.39 0.19
CA THR A 45 -5.77 -4.95 0.40
C THR A 45 -4.78 -4.37 -0.60
N LEU A 46 -5.03 -3.13 -1.02
CA LEU A 46 -4.08 -2.31 -1.76
C LEU A 46 -3.55 -1.21 -0.84
N ILE A 47 -2.24 -1.24 -0.58
CA ILE A 47 -1.51 -0.20 0.14
C ILE A 47 -0.50 0.47 -0.80
N TYR A 48 -0.07 1.68 -0.46
CA TYR A 48 1.08 2.30 -1.11
C TYR A 48 1.98 3.04 -0.13
N HIS A 49 3.27 3.06 -0.46
CA HIS A 49 4.24 3.97 0.10
C HIS A 49 4.33 5.21 -0.78
N ASP A 50 3.99 6.37 -0.22
CA ASP A 50 4.24 7.67 -0.82
C ASP A 50 5.70 8.04 -0.58
N VAL A 51 6.52 7.93 -1.61
CA VAL A 51 7.98 7.97 -1.48
C VAL A 51 8.47 9.34 -1.00
N PRO A 52 8.02 10.48 -1.57
CA PRO A 52 8.48 11.80 -1.12
C PRO A 52 8.10 12.13 0.31
N SER A 53 6.90 11.72 0.76
CA SER A 53 6.44 11.97 2.13
C SER A 53 6.87 10.89 3.13
N ASN A 54 7.44 9.79 2.63
CA ASN A 54 7.77 8.59 3.38
C ASN A 54 6.59 8.07 4.23
N THR A 55 5.37 8.10 3.68
CA THR A 55 4.17 7.66 4.40
C THR A 55 3.53 6.45 3.75
N TRP A 56 3.06 5.52 4.58
CA TRP A 56 2.25 4.39 4.14
C TRP A 56 0.77 4.74 4.21
N ARG A 57 0.02 4.38 3.17
CA ARG A 57 -1.40 4.67 3.05
C ARG A 57 -2.15 3.44 2.59
N LEU A 58 -3.32 3.24 3.18
CA LEU A 58 -4.30 2.30 2.67
C LEU A 58 -5.06 2.95 1.51
N GLN A 59 -5.00 2.34 0.33
CA GLN A 59 -5.75 2.81 -0.83
C GLN A 59 -7.13 2.13 -0.93
N ARG A 60 -7.18 0.82 -0.70
CA ARG A 60 -8.40 0.02 -0.87
C ARG A 60 -8.37 -1.27 -0.06
N VAL A 61 -9.50 -1.63 0.51
CA VAL A 61 -9.80 -2.99 0.98
C VAL A 61 -10.80 -3.59 0.00
N TYR A 62 -10.59 -4.84 -0.40
CA TYR A 62 -11.50 -5.58 -1.28
C TYR A 62 -12.43 -6.43 -0.41
N ASP A 63 -13.72 -6.42 -0.72
CA ASP A 63 -14.80 -7.20 -0.08
C ASP A 63 -15.12 -8.50 -0.83
#